data_AF-A0A212SU29-F1
#
_entry.id   AF-A0A212SU29-F1
#
_cell.length_a   1.000
_cell.length_b   1.000
_cell.length_c   1.000
_cell.angle_alpha   90.00
_cell.angle_beta   90.00
_cell.angle_gamma   90.00
#
_symmetry.space_group_name_H-M   'P 1'
#
loop_
_entity.id
_entity.type
_entity.pdbx_description
1 polymer ?
#
loop_
_entity_poly.entity_id
_entity_poly.type
_entity_poly.pdbx_seq_one_letter_code
_entity_poly.pdbx_strand_id
1 'polypeptide(L)'
;MLTLGAPCERRKVRCVHCAQTARNVGQIEPEREGGTVARERSGRTARHLVLVARLRHLREGVGLSVPQAAAQLGWHPSTLRRLEQAQTSLDVGQVSALLALYGAGAAETDDIMGRLNAANMPGWWHPWRDAMAPWQMDLMSVESAASVVRTWHPALVPLLLRTPAYAMAVDEVMFPERDAAERRRRADFLVERQKRLQEQQTRLWAVLPVTALRCRVGDDEVMREQLGMLQRTAERGDVTMQLHPEYAPPHPLTGVPALSLYRVEILEIADHVVREGGLPGTAEVWDSPHPVQTYQGMLDVSCVMAIRPARTREVLQDEYDRKWA
;
A
#
# COMPACT_ATOMS: atom_id res chain seq x y z
N MET A 1 -29.19 -52.31 1.17
CA MET A 1 -28.22 -53.41 1.23
C MET A 1 -27.69 -53.62 -0.18
N LEU A 2 -26.44 -53.24 -0.44
CA LEU A 2 -25.57 -53.47 -1.62
C LEU A 2 -24.37 -52.49 -1.46
N THR A 3 -23.37 -52.88 -0.67
CA THR A 3 -22.04 -53.39 -1.06
C THR A 3 -21.02 -52.32 -1.48
N LEU A 4 -20.01 -52.18 -0.62
CA LEU A 4 -18.76 -51.43 -0.77
C LEU A 4 -17.79 -52.12 -1.75
N GLY A 5 -16.96 -51.32 -2.43
CA GLY A 5 -15.55 -51.65 -2.69
C GLY A 5 -15.06 -51.57 -4.14
N ALA A 6 -14.26 -50.56 -4.47
CA ALA A 6 -12.86 -50.67 -4.97
C ALA A 6 -12.30 -49.28 -5.41
N PRO A 7 -10.97 -49.05 -5.36
CA PRO A 7 -10.37 -47.73 -5.16
C PRO A 7 -9.84 -47.07 -6.45
N CYS A 8 -9.84 -45.73 -6.48
CA CYS A 8 -9.29 -44.91 -7.55
C CYS A 8 -7.75 -44.79 -7.44
N GLU A 9 -7.04 -45.27 -8.46
CA GLU A 9 -5.58 -45.20 -8.60
C GLU A 9 -5.06 -43.77 -8.83
N ARG A 10 -4.08 -43.37 -8.02
CA ARG A 10 -3.37 -42.08 -8.13
C ARG A 10 -2.42 -42.08 -9.33
N ARG A 11 -2.73 -41.33 -10.39
CA ARG A 11 -1.74 -40.96 -11.43
C ARG A 11 -0.83 -39.86 -10.92
N LYS A 12 0.46 -40.18 -10.77
CA LYS A 12 1.56 -39.22 -10.60
C LYS A 12 1.78 -38.46 -11.91
N VAL A 13 1.44 -37.17 -11.96
CA VAL A 13 1.89 -36.28 -13.03
C VAL A 13 3.24 -35.69 -12.58
N ARG A 14 4.32 -36.11 -13.24
CA ARG A 14 5.65 -35.50 -13.11
C ARG A 14 5.64 -34.15 -13.83
N CYS A 15 5.78 -33.06 -13.08
CA CYS A 15 6.04 -31.75 -13.66
C CYS A 15 7.55 -31.65 -14.00
N VAL A 16 7.86 -31.62 -15.29
CA VAL A 16 9.20 -31.46 -15.84
C VAL A 16 9.50 -29.97 -15.95
N HIS A 17 9.81 -29.29 -14.84
CA HIS A 17 10.36 -27.93 -14.88
C HIS A 17 11.09 -27.45 -13.61
N CYS A 18 11.65 -28.36 -12.80
CA CYS A 18 12.32 -27.96 -11.53
C CYS A 18 13.70 -28.60 -11.36
N ALA A 19 14.49 -28.69 -12.44
CA ALA A 19 15.82 -29.27 -12.37
C ALA A 19 16.81 -28.60 -13.33
N GLN A 20 17.02 -27.29 -13.23
CA GLN A 20 18.12 -26.58 -13.93
C GLN A 20 18.29 -25.14 -13.45
N THR A 21 18.75 -24.94 -12.20
CA THR A 21 19.50 -23.72 -11.80
C THR A 21 20.17 -23.93 -10.44
N ALA A 22 21.06 -24.90 -10.39
CA ALA A 22 22.05 -25.03 -9.33
C ALA A 22 23.35 -25.47 -9.98
N ARG A 23 24.16 -24.50 -10.42
CA ARG A 23 25.58 -24.62 -10.77
C ARG A 23 26.11 -23.25 -11.22
N ASN A 24 26.70 -22.52 -10.28
CA ASN A 24 27.86 -21.62 -10.41
C ASN A 24 27.86 -20.61 -9.26
N VAL A 25 28.20 -21.09 -8.06
CA VAL A 25 28.70 -20.22 -6.99
C VAL A 25 30.22 -20.24 -7.13
N GLY A 26 30.74 -19.39 -8.01
CA GLY A 26 32.16 -19.08 -8.10
C GLY A 26 32.48 -17.98 -7.10
N GLN A 27 33.49 -18.23 -6.28
CA GLN A 27 34.00 -17.32 -5.25
C GLN A 27 34.39 -15.96 -5.87
N ILE A 28 33.87 -14.88 -5.30
CA ILE A 28 34.36 -13.51 -5.53
C ILE A 28 34.90 -13.03 -4.19
N GLU A 29 36.22 -12.83 -4.10
CA GLU A 29 36.90 -12.23 -2.95
C GLU A 29 36.52 -10.74 -2.83
N PRO A 30 36.43 -10.16 -1.62
CA PRO A 30 36.02 -8.78 -1.46
C PRO A 30 37.22 -7.83 -1.65
N GLU A 31 37.21 -7.07 -2.75
CA GLU A 31 38.07 -5.90 -2.91
C GLU A 31 37.68 -4.81 -1.89
N ARG A 32 38.71 -4.23 -1.26
CA ARG A 32 38.60 -3.15 -0.28
C ARG A 32 38.45 -1.81 -1.01
N GLU A 33 37.30 -1.16 -0.89
CA GLU A 33 37.17 0.27 -1.19
C GLU A 33 36.43 1.01 -0.07
N GLY A 34 37.14 1.97 0.53
CA GLY A 34 36.61 2.91 1.50
C GLY A 34 35.69 3.92 0.81
N GLY A 35 34.41 3.57 0.72
CA GLY A 35 33.33 4.52 0.46
C GLY A 35 32.45 4.60 1.68
N THR A 36 32.13 5.82 2.14
CA THR A 36 31.14 6.07 3.20
C THR A 36 29.86 5.32 2.85
N VAL A 37 29.60 4.22 3.55
CA VAL A 37 28.47 3.34 3.26
C VAL A 37 27.21 4.14 3.49
N ALA A 38 26.56 4.56 2.41
CA ALA A 38 25.23 5.17 2.48
C ALA A 38 24.32 4.17 3.19
N ARG A 39 23.89 4.52 4.41
CA ARG A 39 23.04 3.65 5.23
C ARG A 39 21.79 3.30 4.44
N GLU A 40 21.52 2.00 4.27
CA GLU A 40 20.26 1.52 3.71
C GLU A 40 19.10 2.07 4.53
N ARG A 41 18.26 2.87 3.87
CA ARG A 41 17.14 3.56 4.50
C ARG A 41 15.92 2.66 4.49
N SER A 42 15.18 2.70 5.59
CA SER A 42 13.83 2.16 5.66
C SER A 42 12.85 3.10 4.99
N GLY A 43 12.40 2.74 3.79
CA GLY A 43 11.25 3.32 3.10
C GLY A 43 11.46 4.74 2.58
N ARG A 44 11.14 4.94 1.30
CA ARG A 44 11.13 6.26 0.66
C ARG A 44 9.96 7.07 1.25
N THR A 45 10.15 8.32 1.68
CA THR A 45 9.00 9.15 2.10
C THR A 45 8.50 9.98 0.92
N ALA A 46 7.25 10.45 0.95
CA ALA A 46 6.72 11.35 -0.08
C ALA A 46 7.61 12.58 -0.28
N ARG A 47 8.09 13.18 0.81
CA ARG A 47 9.03 14.31 0.78
C ARG A 47 10.34 13.96 0.05
N HIS A 48 10.85 12.75 0.26
CA HIS A 48 12.05 12.27 -0.42
C HIS A 48 11.79 12.06 -1.92
N LEU A 49 10.68 11.42 -2.27
CA LEU A 49 10.28 11.19 -3.66
C LEU A 49 10.14 12.51 -4.43
N VAL A 50 9.51 13.52 -3.84
CA VAL A 50 9.36 14.85 -4.44
C VAL A 50 10.71 15.51 -4.70
N LEU A 51 11.61 15.56 -3.71
CA LEU A 51 12.92 16.19 -3.91
C LEU A 51 13.74 15.48 -4.98
N VAL A 52 13.72 14.15 -4.99
CA VAL A 52 14.42 13.34 -5.99
C VAL A 52 13.84 13.58 -7.40
N ALA A 53 12.52 13.61 -7.52
CA ALA A 53 11.85 13.90 -8.79
C ALA A 53 12.16 15.31 -9.30
N ARG A 54 12.27 16.31 -8.41
CA ARG A 54 12.71 17.66 -8.77
C ARG A 54 14.15 17.69 -9.26
N LEU A 55 15.08 17.01 -8.59
CA LEU A 55 16.47 16.90 -9.06
C LEU A 55 16.54 16.26 -10.44
N ARG A 56 15.75 15.21 -10.66
CA ARG A 56 15.62 14.56 -11.97
C ARG A 56 15.06 15.51 -13.03
N HIS A 57 14.02 16.27 -12.70
CA HIS A 57 13.42 17.26 -13.61
C HIS A 57 14.43 18.33 -14.03
N LEU A 58 15.23 18.84 -13.08
CA LEU A 58 16.29 19.80 -13.37
C LEU A 58 17.35 19.22 -14.30
N ARG A 59 17.79 17.96 -14.07
CA ARG A 59 18.71 17.27 -14.97
C ARG A 59 18.15 17.16 -16.39
N GLU A 60 16.90 16.73 -16.50
CA GLU A 60 16.23 16.56 -17.80
C GLU A 60 16.02 17.91 -18.50
N GLY A 61 15.75 18.98 -17.75
CA GLY A 61 15.62 20.35 -18.25
C GLY A 61 16.88 20.91 -18.90
N VAL A 62 18.07 20.51 -18.41
CA VAL A 62 19.36 20.84 -19.05
C VAL A 62 19.82 19.79 -20.07
N GLY A 63 18.98 18.79 -20.39
CA GLY A 63 19.25 17.79 -21.43
C GLY A 63 20.33 16.77 -21.10
N LEU A 64 20.74 16.64 -19.83
CA LEU A 64 21.79 15.70 -19.42
C LEU A 64 21.20 14.31 -19.17
N SER A 65 21.84 13.28 -19.70
CA SER A 65 21.60 11.90 -19.28
C SER A 65 22.27 11.59 -17.93
N VAL A 66 21.81 10.54 -17.23
CA VAL A 66 22.43 10.10 -15.95
C VAL A 66 23.94 9.84 -16.11
N PRO A 67 24.44 9.11 -17.13
CA PRO A 67 25.89 8.92 -17.29
C PRO A 67 26.65 10.22 -17.53
N GLN A 68 26.09 11.17 -18.28
CA GLN A 68 26.74 12.46 -18.55
C GLN A 68 26.83 13.31 -17.27
N ALA A 69 25.74 13.41 -16.51
CA ALA A 69 25.72 14.16 -15.26
C ALA A 69 26.68 13.54 -14.22
N ALA A 70 26.67 12.21 -14.09
CA ALA A 70 27.59 11.51 -13.19
C ALA A 70 29.06 11.73 -13.59
N ALA A 71 29.39 11.67 -14.88
CA ALA A 71 30.75 11.92 -15.37
C ALA A 71 31.23 13.35 -15.05
N GLN A 72 30.38 14.37 -15.21
CA GLN A 72 30.74 15.76 -14.89
C GLN A 72 30.99 15.99 -13.40
N LEU A 73 30.37 15.20 -12.53
CA LEU A 73 30.58 15.25 -11.07
C LEU A 73 31.69 14.30 -10.59
N GLY A 74 32.31 13.53 -11.49
CA GLY A 74 33.29 12.50 -11.13
C GLY A 74 32.69 11.33 -10.35
N TRP A 75 31.39 11.05 -10.52
CA TRP A 75 30.67 9.98 -9.84
C TRP A 75 30.46 8.77 -10.74
N HIS A 76 30.34 7.60 -10.14
CA HIS A 76 29.87 6.41 -10.85
C HIS A 76 28.37 6.57 -11.24
N PRO A 77 27.93 6.21 -12.46
CA PRO A 77 26.53 6.36 -12.89
C PRO A 77 25.51 5.65 -12.00
N SER A 78 25.90 4.55 -11.34
CA SER A 78 25.03 3.85 -10.38
C SER A 78 24.74 4.69 -9.12
N THR A 79 25.64 5.57 -8.70
CA THR A 79 25.43 6.48 -7.56
C THR A 79 24.31 7.45 -7.87
N LEU A 80 24.39 8.16 -9.00
CA LEU A 80 23.34 9.08 -9.42
C LEU A 80 22.01 8.35 -9.67
N ARG A 81 22.06 7.15 -10.28
CA ARG A 81 20.85 6.35 -10.50
C ARG A 81 20.15 5.98 -9.19
N ARG A 82 20.88 5.53 -8.17
CA ARG A 82 20.31 5.19 -6.85
C ARG A 82 19.72 6.42 -6.16
N LEU A 83 20.40 7.57 -6.25
CA LEU A 83 19.90 8.84 -5.76
C LEU A 83 18.60 9.23 -6.47
N GLU A 84 18.56 9.17 -7.80
CA GLU A 84 17.37 9.47 -8.62
C GLU A 84 16.23 8.46 -8.46
N GLN A 85 16.51 7.29 -7.88
CA GLN A 85 15.52 6.28 -7.50
C GLN A 85 15.10 6.39 -6.02
N ALA A 86 15.60 7.41 -5.31
CA ALA A 86 15.40 7.63 -3.88
C ALA A 86 15.86 6.46 -2.98
N GLN A 87 16.81 5.65 -3.45
CA GLN A 87 17.32 4.47 -2.74
C GLN A 87 18.38 4.82 -1.68
N THR A 88 19.01 5.99 -1.79
CA THR A 88 20.00 6.50 -0.84
C THR A 88 19.51 7.78 -0.18
N SER A 89 20.03 8.13 1.00
CA SER A 89 19.80 9.45 1.59
C SER A 89 20.33 10.56 0.68
N LEU A 90 19.68 11.72 0.72
CA LEU A 90 20.14 12.93 0.04
C LEU A 90 21.26 13.56 0.86
N ASP A 91 22.51 13.38 0.44
CA ASP A 91 23.64 14.08 1.06
C ASP A 91 23.65 15.57 0.64
N VAL A 92 23.95 16.45 1.59
CA VAL A 92 23.97 17.91 1.39
C VAL A 92 24.97 18.30 0.29
N GLY A 93 26.18 17.73 0.32
CA GLY A 93 27.22 18.03 -0.66
C GLY A 93 26.85 17.50 -2.05
N GLN A 94 26.32 16.28 -2.13
CA GLN A 94 25.86 15.70 -3.38
C GLN A 94 24.73 16.52 -4.01
N VAL A 95 23.71 16.88 -3.23
CA VAL A 95 22.58 17.68 -3.74
C VAL A 95 23.04 19.07 -4.17
N SER A 96 23.89 19.73 -3.39
CA SER A 96 24.45 21.04 -3.79
C SER A 96 25.23 20.97 -5.11
N ALA A 97 26.01 19.90 -5.32
CA ALA A 97 26.76 19.72 -6.57
C ALA A 97 25.84 19.47 -7.77
N LEU A 98 24.77 18.69 -7.58
CA LEU A 98 23.76 18.46 -8.63
C LEU A 98 23.03 19.75 -8.99
N LEU A 99 22.60 20.54 -8.01
CA LEU A 99 21.92 21.82 -8.23
C LEU A 99 22.79 22.81 -8.99
N ALA A 100 24.08 22.89 -8.63
CA ALA A 100 25.05 23.71 -9.34
C ALA A 100 25.24 23.24 -10.80
N LEU A 101 25.38 21.93 -11.02
CA LEU A 101 25.52 21.35 -12.36
C LEU A 101 24.28 21.60 -13.23
N TYR A 102 23.09 21.52 -12.65
CA TYR A 102 21.83 21.73 -13.36
C TYR A 102 21.47 23.20 -13.51
N GLY A 103 22.29 24.13 -13.00
CA GLY A 103 22.06 25.56 -13.11
C GLY A 103 20.82 26.04 -12.36
N ALA A 104 20.47 25.38 -11.24
CA ALA A 104 19.34 25.76 -10.42
C ALA A 104 19.52 27.19 -9.87
N GLY A 105 18.46 28.00 -9.90
CA GLY A 105 18.50 29.36 -9.36
C GLY A 105 18.67 29.39 -7.84
N ALA A 106 19.03 30.55 -7.28
CA ALA A 106 19.22 30.70 -5.83
C ALA A 106 17.97 30.31 -5.02
N ALA A 107 16.79 30.78 -5.43
CA ALA A 107 15.54 30.47 -4.75
C ALA A 107 15.19 28.97 -4.76
N GLU A 108 15.46 28.29 -5.88
CA GLU A 108 15.22 26.85 -6.00
C GLU A 108 16.24 26.03 -5.19
N THR A 109 17.50 26.47 -5.19
CA THR A 109 18.55 25.89 -4.37
C THR A 109 18.20 25.99 -2.89
N ASP A 110 17.80 27.17 -2.42
CA ASP A 110 17.41 27.39 -1.02
C ASP A 110 16.19 26.54 -0.63
N ASP A 111 15.20 26.40 -1.50
CA ASP A 111 14.02 25.56 -1.24
C ASP A 111 14.38 24.06 -1.12
N ILE A 112 15.16 23.53 -2.06
CA ILE A 112 15.56 22.12 -2.06
C ILE A 112 16.47 21.82 -0.86
N MET A 113 17.46 22.67 -0.60
CA MET A 113 18.39 22.48 0.51
C MET A 113 17.70 22.64 1.87
N GLY A 114 16.77 23.58 2.01
CA GLY A 114 15.99 23.77 3.24
C GLY A 114 15.10 22.58 3.60
N ARG A 115 14.66 21.78 2.62
CA ARG A 115 13.79 20.60 2.82
C ARG A 115 14.55 19.29 2.99
N LEU A 116 15.85 19.27 2.70
CA LEU A 116 16.66 18.06 2.59
C LEU A 116 16.70 17.26 3.90
N ASN A 117 16.86 17.92 5.05
CA ASN A 117 16.83 17.24 6.36
C ASN A 117 15.47 16.56 6.61
N ALA A 118 14.37 17.27 6.38
CA ALA A 118 13.03 16.72 6.56
C ALA A 118 12.72 15.57 5.57
N ALA A 119 13.28 15.62 4.36
CA ALA A 119 13.16 14.54 3.38
C ALA A 119 13.99 13.30 3.76
N ASN A 120 15.09 13.46 4.48
CA ASN A 120 15.91 12.37 5.01
C ASN A 120 15.33 11.69 6.26
N MET A 121 14.41 12.35 6.97
CA MET A 121 13.77 11.76 8.16
C MET A 121 13.03 10.46 7.83
N PRO A 122 13.20 9.38 8.62
CA PRO A 122 12.43 8.15 8.43
C PRO A 122 10.93 8.39 8.42
N GLY A 123 10.20 7.60 7.63
CA GLY A 123 8.74 7.60 7.65
C GLY A 123 8.20 7.14 9.02
N TRP A 124 6.99 7.57 9.37
CA TRP A 124 6.34 7.21 10.63
C TRP A 124 6.11 5.69 10.78
N TRP A 125 6.09 4.95 9.66
CA TRP A 125 5.96 3.48 9.62
C TRP A 125 7.27 2.75 9.94
N HIS A 126 8.41 3.46 10.04
CA HIS A 126 9.72 2.87 10.32
C HIS A 126 9.72 1.95 11.57
N PRO A 127 9.09 2.29 12.71
CA PRO A 127 9.02 1.40 13.86
C PRO A 127 8.19 0.13 13.63
N TRP A 128 7.40 0.05 12.56
CA TRP A 128 6.41 -1.00 12.29
C TRP A 128 6.82 -1.98 11.19
N ARG A 129 8.09 -1.99 10.76
CA ARG A 129 8.56 -2.85 9.67
C ARG A 129 8.29 -4.34 9.91
N ASP A 130 8.37 -4.77 11.17
CA ASP A 130 8.06 -6.11 11.64
C ASP A 130 6.56 -6.47 11.50
N ALA A 131 5.69 -5.47 11.51
CA ALA A 131 4.24 -5.62 11.34
C ALA A 131 3.78 -5.60 9.87
N MET A 132 4.68 -5.28 8.95
CA MET A 132 4.36 -4.99 7.54
C MET A 132 4.75 -6.16 6.62
N ALA A 133 3.91 -6.42 5.62
CA ALA A 133 4.31 -7.20 4.46
C ALA A 133 5.31 -6.41 3.61
N PRO A 134 6.24 -7.08 2.89
CA PRO A 134 7.31 -6.40 2.14
C PRO A 134 6.82 -5.32 1.17
N TRP A 135 5.71 -5.57 0.47
CA TRP A 135 5.11 -4.62 -0.50
C TRP A 135 4.54 -3.37 0.17
N GLN A 136 4.22 -3.41 1.46
CA GLN A 136 3.62 -2.27 2.17
C GLN A 136 4.64 -1.15 2.42
N MET A 137 5.94 -1.45 2.48
CA MET A 137 6.96 -0.47 2.84
C MET A 137 7.02 0.71 1.86
N ASP A 138 6.94 0.44 0.57
CA ASP A 138 6.90 1.48 -0.46
C ASP A 138 5.54 2.17 -0.49
N LEU A 139 4.45 1.41 -0.26
CA LEU A 139 3.10 1.95 -0.27
C LEU A 139 2.84 2.95 0.84
N MET A 140 3.42 2.80 2.04
CA MET A 140 3.16 3.72 3.15
C MET A 140 3.58 5.15 2.82
N SER A 141 4.54 5.33 1.92
CA SER A 141 4.93 6.64 1.41
C SER A 141 3.82 7.31 0.60
N VAL A 142 3.13 6.52 -0.22
CA VAL A 142 2.04 6.93 -1.08
C VAL A 142 0.77 7.14 -0.26
N GLU A 143 0.45 6.22 0.66
CA GLU A 143 -0.65 6.37 1.61
C GLU A 143 -0.51 7.67 2.41
N SER A 144 0.71 7.98 2.87
CA SER A 144 0.99 9.22 3.60
C SER A 144 0.88 10.49 2.75
N ALA A 145 0.84 10.37 1.42
CA ALA A 145 0.67 11.49 0.48
C ALA A 145 -0.74 11.53 -0.13
N ALA A 146 -1.57 10.52 0.13
CA ALA A 146 -2.86 10.38 -0.52
C ALA A 146 -3.85 11.42 0.02
N SER A 147 -4.51 12.15 -0.90
CA SER A 147 -5.64 13.01 -0.55
C SER A 147 -6.95 12.22 -0.49
N VAL A 148 -7.04 11.12 -1.24
CA VAL A 148 -8.17 10.19 -1.24
C VAL A 148 -7.67 8.74 -1.28
N VAL A 149 -8.23 7.89 -0.43
CA VAL A 149 -8.06 6.44 -0.50
C VAL A 149 -9.42 5.82 -0.81
N ARG A 150 -9.51 5.04 -1.88
CA ARG A 150 -10.74 4.31 -2.27
C ARG A 150 -10.49 2.82 -2.13
N THR A 151 -11.32 2.12 -1.38
CA THR A 151 -11.13 0.68 -1.12
C THR A 151 -12.34 -0.12 -1.55
N TRP A 152 -12.11 -1.31 -2.10
CA TRP A 152 -13.11 -2.35 -2.30
C TRP A 152 -12.69 -3.59 -1.53
N HIS A 153 -13.58 -4.13 -0.70
CA HIS A 153 -13.38 -5.45 -0.09
C HIS A 153 -14.62 -6.32 -0.31
N PRO A 154 -14.50 -7.45 -1.02
CA PRO A 154 -15.66 -8.23 -1.44
C PRO A 154 -16.27 -9.12 -0.35
N ALA A 155 -15.54 -9.40 0.73
CA ALA A 155 -15.96 -10.42 1.72
C ALA A 155 -15.86 -9.98 3.18
N LEU A 156 -15.00 -8.99 3.48
CA LEU A 156 -14.73 -8.55 4.85
C LEU A 156 -14.82 -7.03 4.90
N VAL A 157 -15.05 -6.49 6.10
CA VAL A 157 -14.94 -5.05 6.34
C VAL A 157 -13.57 -4.53 5.86
N PRO A 158 -13.51 -3.38 5.16
CA PRO A 158 -12.26 -2.79 4.71
C PRO A 158 -11.26 -2.56 5.84
N LEU A 159 -9.97 -2.82 5.57
CA LEU A 159 -8.93 -2.83 6.59
C LEU A 159 -8.89 -1.54 7.41
N LEU A 160 -8.96 -0.37 6.77
CA LEU A 160 -8.95 0.94 7.42
C LEU A 160 -10.22 1.27 8.21
N LEU A 161 -11.23 0.41 8.18
CA LEU A 161 -12.47 0.52 8.95
C LEU A 161 -12.59 -0.54 10.05
N ARG A 162 -11.59 -1.42 10.22
CA ARG A 162 -11.64 -2.49 11.22
C ARG A 162 -11.33 -1.98 12.62
N THR A 163 -11.95 -2.57 13.63
CA THR A 163 -11.49 -2.48 15.01
C THR A 163 -10.26 -3.36 15.21
N PRO A 164 -9.44 -3.10 16.26
CA PRO A 164 -8.30 -3.96 16.58
C PRO A 164 -8.73 -5.42 16.81
N ALA A 165 -9.85 -5.65 17.50
CA ALA A 165 -10.37 -6.98 17.77
C ALA A 165 -10.77 -7.72 16.48
N TYR A 166 -11.47 -7.04 15.56
CA TYR A 166 -11.82 -7.61 14.27
C TYR A 166 -10.57 -7.90 13.43
N ALA A 167 -9.60 -6.98 13.39
CA ALA A 167 -8.36 -7.17 12.66
C ALA A 167 -7.57 -8.39 13.16
N MET A 168 -7.46 -8.57 14.48
CA MET A 168 -6.80 -9.72 15.08
C MET A 168 -7.52 -11.04 14.79
N ALA A 169 -8.86 -11.04 14.83
CA ALA A 169 -9.65 -12.23 14.53
C ALA A 169 -9.53 -12.65 13.05
N VAL A 170 -9.42 -11.69 12.12
CA VAL A 170 -9.09 -12.01 10.72
C VAL A 170 -7.68 -12.57 10.60
N ASP A 171 -6.70 -11.95 11.27
CA ASP A 171 -5.28 -12.35 11.17
C ASP A 171 -5.07 -13.77 11.72
N GLU A 172 -5.76 -14.13 12.80
CA GLU A 172 -5.74 -15.48 13.39
C GLU A 172 -6.11 -16.59 12.41
N VAL A 173 -7.09 -16.35 11.55
CA VAL A 173 -7.58 -17.34 10.59
C VAL A 173 -6.73 -17.34 9.32
N MET A 174 -6.34 -16.16 8.85
CA MET A 174 -5.63 -16.00 7.57
C MET A 174 -4.13 -16.30 7.69
N PHE A 175 -3.56 -16.18 8.89
CA PHE A 175 -2.13 -16.33 9.18
C PHE A 175 -1.94 -17.07 10.52
N PRO A 176 -2.34 -18.36 10.60
CA PRO A 176 -2.31 -19.14 11.84
C PRO A 176 -0.90 -19.36 12.40
N GLU A 177 0.14 -19.14 11.59
CA GLU A 177 1.54 -19.18 12.02
C GLU A 177 1.94 -18.00 12.91
N ARG A 178 1.16 -16.91 12.93
CA ARG A 178 1.47 -15.72 13.73
C ARG A 178 1.02 -15.85 15.17
N ASP A 179 1.92 -15.48 16.07
CA ASP A 179 1.60 -15.49 17.49
C ASP A 179 0.70 -14.31 17.90
N ALA A 180 0.24 -14.31 19.16
CA ALA A 180 -0.65 -13.27 19.65
C ALA A 180 0.02 -11.88 19.73
N ALA A 181 1.34 -11.81 19.94
CA ALA A 181 2.07 -10.56 20.02
C ALA A 181 2.25 -9.94 18.62
N GLU A 182 2.56 -10.75 17.62
CA GLU A 182 2.61 -10.34 16.22
C GLU A 182 1.23 -9.84 15.75
N ARG A 183 0.15 -10.58 16.05
CA ARG A 183 -1.23 -10.16 15.73
C ARG A 183 -1.58 -8.82 16.38
N ARG A 184 -1.25 -8.64 17.66
CA ARG A 184 -1.45 -7.37 18.36
C ARG A 184 -0.65 -6.25 17.70
N ARG A 185 0.63 -6.48 17.39
CA ARG A 185 1.51 -5.49 16.73
C ARG A 185 0.94 -5.00 15.40
N ARG A 186 0.36 -5.91 14.59
CA ARG A 186 -0.29 -5.57 13.31
C ARG A 186 -1.60 -4.81 13.51
N ALA A 187 -2.37 -5.13 14.55
CA ALA A 187 -3.56 -4.37 14.91
C ALA A 187 -3.22 -2.95 15.39
N ASP A 188 -2.16 -2.80 16.19
CA ASP A 188 -1.68 -1.48 16.63
C ASP A 188 -1.16 -0.66 15.43
N PHE A 189 -0.51 -1.31 14.45
CA PHE A 189 -0.11 -0.66 13.21
C PHE A 189 -1.32 -0.15 12.40
N LEU A 190 -2.41 -0.94 12.34
CA LEU A 190 -3.66 -0.50 11.74
C LEU A 190 -4.22 0.75 12.42
N VAL A 191 -4.22 0.79 13.76
CA VAL A 191 -4.68 1.96 14.52
C VAL A 191 -3.84 3.20 14.19
N GLU A 192 -2.52 3.05 14.12
CA GLU A 192 -1.64 4.15 13.73
C GLU A 192 -1.94 4.62 12.30
N ARG A 193 -2.17 3.71 11.34
CA ARG A 193 -2.60 4.07 9.97
C ARG A 193 -3.91 4.88 9.96
N GLN A 194 -4.92 4.42 10.70
CA GLN A 194 -6.21 5.10 10.81
C GLN A 194 -6.07 6.50 11.42
N LYS A 195 -5.17 6.66 12.39
CA LYS A 195 -4.84 7.96 13.00
C LYS A 195 -4.15 8.88 12.00
N ARG A 196 -3.19 8.38 11.21
CA ARG A 196 -2.48 9.19 10.21
C ARG A 196 -3.40 9.72 9.13
N LEU A 197 -4.29 8.87 8.60
CA LEU A 197 -5.30 9.30 7.63
C LEU A 197 -6.15 10.46 8.17
N GLN A 198 -6.51 10.43 9.45
CA GLN A 198 -7.25 11.51 10.11
C GLN A 198 -6.42 12.79 10.24
N GLU A 199 -5.19 12.69 10.75
CA GLU A 199 -4.27 13.83 10.90
C GLU A 199 -3.97 14.50 9.55
N GLN A 200 -3.92 13.71 8.47
CA GLN A 200 -3.67 14.15 7.10
C GLN A 200 -4.92 14.66 6.39
N GLN A 201 -6.10 14.54 7.01
CA GLN A 201 -7.39 14.86 6.40
C GLN A 201 -7.64 14.08 5.10
N THR A 202 -7.07 12.89 4.98
CA THR A 202 -7.24 12.01 3.83
C THR A 202 -8.67 11.49 3.81
N ARG A 203 -9.36 11.67 2.68
CA ARG A 203 -10.73 11.16 2.52
C ARG A 203 -10.71 9.66 2.24
N LEU A 204 -11.47 8.88 3.00
CA LEU A 204 -11.64 7.45 2.77
C LEU A 204 -12.98 7.18 2.09
N TRP A 205 -12.95 6.48 0.96
CA TRP A 205 -14.16 5.97 0.30
C TRP A 205 -14.13 4.45 0.27
N ALA A 206 -14.93 3.84 1.14
CA ALA A 206 -14.99 2.40 1.32
C ALA A 206 -16.22 1.80 0.63
N VAL A 207 -15.98 0.86 -0.28
CA VAL A 207 -17.01 0.09 -0.98
C VAL A 207 -16.92 -1.36 -0.50
N LEU A 208 -18.06 -1.95 -0.14
CA LEU A 208 -18.17 -3.33 0.33
C LEU A 208 -19.60 -3.82 0.09
N PRO A 209 -19.85 -5.13 -0.04
CA PRO A 209 -21.22 -5.63 -0.06
C PRO A 209 -21.80 -5.69 1.37
N VAL A 210 -23.12 -5.62 1.50
CA VAL A 210 -23.82 -5.83 2.79
C VAL A 210 -23.47 -7.18 3.41
N THR A 211 -23.22 -8.20 2.58
CA THR A 211 -22.81 -9.54 3.04
C THR A 211 -21.47 -9.53 3.80
N ALA A 212 -20.58 -8.57 3.54
CA ALA A 212 -19.33 -8.43 4.30
C ALA A 212 -19.57 -8.02 5.76
N LEU A 213 -20.71 -7.40 6.07
CA LEU A 213 -21.14 -7.07 7.44
C LEU A 213 -21.68 -8.29 8.20
N ARG A 214 -22.06 -9.34 7.46
CA ARG A 214 -22.64 -10.58 7.98
C ARG A 214 -21.63 -11.73 8.06
N CYS A 215 -20.47 -11.58 7.43
CA CYS A 215 -19.37 -12.52 7.60
C CYS A 215 -18.94 -12.50 9.06
N ARG A 216 -19.21 -13.60 9.79
CA ARG A 216 -18.89 -13.68 11.21
C ARG A 216 -17.38 -13.80 11.38
N VAL A 217 -16.76 -12.75 11.91
CA VAL A 217 -15.35 -12.68 12.27
C VAL A 217 -15.25 -12.60 13.79
N GLY A 218 -14.47 -13.51 14.37
CA GLY A 218 -14.43 -13.67 15.83
C GLY A 218 -15.78 -14.10 16.39
N ASP A 219 -16.13 -13.55 17.55
CA ASP A 219 -17.40 -13.81 18.22
C ASP A 219 -18.40 -12.65 18.05
N ASP A 220 -19.50 -12.69 18.79
CA ASP A 220 -20.55 -11.68 18.69
C ASP A 220 -20.15 -10.35 19.34
N GLU A 221 -19.21 -10.35 20.30
CA GLU A 221 -18.69 -9.13 20.91
C GLU A 221 -17.82 -8.38 19.90
N VAL A 222 -16.91 -9.09 19.20
CA VAL A 222 -16.09 -8.54 18.12
C VAL A 222 -16.96 -7.94 17.01
N MET A 223 -17.99 -8.67 16.57
CA MET A 223 -18.89 -8.19 15.52
C MET A 223 -19.73 -6.99 15.96
N ARG A 224 -20.18 -6.97 17.22
CA ARG A 224 -20.94 -5.84 17.77
C ARG A 224 -20.07 -4.59 17.87
N GLU A 225 -18.84 -4.73 18.37
CA GLU A 225 -17.87 -3.63 18.41
C GLU A 225 -17.59 -3.09 17.01
N GLN A 226 -17.37 -3.99 16.04
CA GLN A 226 -17.10 -3.63 14.66
C GLN A 226 -18.26 -2.86 14.02
N LEU A 227 -19.50 -3.34 14.14
CA LEU A 227 -20.65 -2.66 13.54
C LEU A 227 -20.92 -1.32 14.23
N GLY A 228 -20.78 -1.25 15.56
CA GLY A 228 -20.86 0.02 16.29
C GLY A 228 -19.77 1.02 15.86
N MET A 229 -18.55 0.55 15.56
CA MET A 229 -17.49 1.40 15.01
C MET A 229 -17.85 1.91 13.61
N LEU A 230 -18.42 1.08 12.75
CA LEU A 230 -18.88 1.51 11.43
C LEU A 230 -19.98 2.57 11.53
N GLN A 231 -20.96 2.40 12.42
CA GLN A 231 -22.02 3.40 12.64
C GLN A 231 -21.44 4.76 13.03
N ARG A 232 -20.53 4.82 14.01
CA ARG A 232 -19.84 6.07 14.39
C ARG A 232 -19.00 6.64 13.25
N THR A 233 -18.34 5.78 12.49
CA THR A 233 -17.49 6.21 11.37
C THR A 233 -18.31 6.77 10.21
N ALA A 234 -19.53 6.28 10.00
CA ALA A 234 -20.46 6.77 8.98
C ALA A 234 -20.92 8.22 9.19
N GLU A 235 -20.74 8.76 10.40
CA GLU A 235 -21.09 10.15 10.73
C GLU A 235 -19.96 11.13 10.40
N ARG A 236 -18.76 10.64 10.11
CA ARG A 236 -17.61 11.49 9.83
C ARG A 236 -17.62 12.01 8.41
N GLY A 237 -17.29 13.29 8.23
CA GLY A 237 -17.25 13.94 6.92
C GLY A 237 -16.08 13.52 6.02
N ASP A 238 -15.04 12.89 6.59
CA ASP A 238 -13.87 12.38 5.88
C ASP A 238 -14.02 10.93 5.41
N VAL A 239 -15.12 10.25 5.77
CA VAL A 239 -15.37 8.84 5.41
C VAL A 239 -16.69 8.69 4.66
N THR A 240 -16.63 8.11 3.46
CA THR A 240 -17.80 7.67 2.70
C THR A 240 -17.82 6.16 2.65
N MET A 241 -18.89 5.53 3.15
CA MET A 241 -19.12 4.10 2.99
C MET A 241 -20.27 3.86 2.02
N GLN A 242 -20.05 2.99 1.04
CA GLN A 242 -21.06 2.57 0.07
C GLN A 242 -21.22 1.05 0.10
N LEU A 243 -22.47 0.63 0.25
CA LEU A 243 -22.82 -0.77 0.41
C LEU A 243 -23.44 -1.30 -0.88
N HIS A 244 -22.92 -2.40 -1.42
CA HIS A 244 -23.60 -3.12 -2.48
C HIS A 244 -24.73 -3.99 -1.88
N PRO A 245 -25.97 -3.88 -2.38
CA PRO A 245 -27.07 -4.74 -1.94
C PRO A 245 -26.76 -6.22 -2.18
N GLU A 246 -27.26 -7.09 -1.31
CA GLU A 246 -27.06 -8.54 -1.40
C GLU A 246 -27.59 -9.14 -2.70
N TYR A 247 -28.76 -8.69 -3.17
CA TYR A 247 -29.43 -9.21 -4.36
C TYR A 247 -29.26 -8.30 -5.59
N ALA A 248 -28.16 -7.56 -5.67
CA ALA A 248 -27.84 -6.73 -6.83
C ALA A 248 -27.25 -7.57 -7.98
N PRO A 249 -27.43 -7.14 -9.26
CA PRO A 249 -26.68 -7.73 -10.37
C PRO A 249 -25.17 -7.52 -10.19
N PRO A 250 -24.32 -8.33 -10.86
CA PRO A 250 -22.87 -8.13 -10.84
C PRO A 250 -22.48 -6.71 -11.28
N HIS A 251 -21.45 -6.17 -10.65
CA HIS A 251 -20.82 -4.88 -10.96
C HIS A 251 -19.35 -5.12 -11.34
N PRO A 252 -18.63 -4.12 -11.88
CA PRO A 252 -17.27 -4.31 -12.37
C PRO A 252 -16.27 -4.89 -11.35
N LEU A 253 -16.50 -4.69 -10.06
CA LEU A 253 -15.64 -5.20 -8.99
C LEU A 253 -16.10 -6.55 -8.39
N THR A 254 -17.22 -7.15 -8.83
CA THR A 254 -17.75 -8.39 -8.24
C THR A 254 -16.75 -9.55 -8.27
N GLY A 255 -15.99 -9.69 -9.36
CA GLY A 255 -14.95 -10.72 -9.51
C GLY A 255 -13.56 -10.26 -9.07
N VAL A 256 -13.43 -9.07 -8.51
CA VAL A 256 -12.13 -8.46 -8.18
C VAL A 256 -11.82 -8.72 -6.70
N PRO A 257 -10.60 -9.21 -6.38
CA PRO A 257 -10.09 -9.26 -5.02
C PRO A 257 -10.11 -7.91 -4.31
N ALA A 258 -9.72 -7.91 -3.03
CA ALA A 258 -9.56 -6.67 -2.28
C ALA A 258 -8.63 -5.69 -3.01
N LEU A 259 -9.06 -4.44 -3.10
CA LEU A 259 -8.46 -3.41 -3.93
C LEU A 259 -8.41 -2.09 -3.16
N SER A 260 -7.30 -1.37 -3.26
CA SER A 260 -7.14 -0.01 -2.75
C SER A 260 -6.54 0.89 -3.83
N LEU A 261 -7.16 2.04 -4.08
CA LEU A 261 -6.66 3.09 -4.96
C LEU A 261 -6.29 4.31 -4.09
N TYR A 262 -5.03 4.71 -4.17
CA TYR A 262 -4.46 5.86 -3.48
C TYR A 262 -4.32 6.99 -4.49
N ARG A 263 -5.09 8.05 -4.30
CA ARG A 263 -5.05 9.26 -5.12
C ARG A 263 -4.15 10.28 -4.45
N VAL A 264 -3.14 10.75 -5.17
CA VAL A 264 -2.12 11.67 -4.67
C VAL A 264 -2.19 12.98 -5.46
N GLU A 265 -2.20 14.11 -4.76
CA GLU A 265 -2.26 15.46 -5.38
C GLU A 265 -0.86 16.08 -5.59
N ILE A 266 0.18 15.29 -5.37
CA ILE A 266 1.58 15.66 -5.58
C ILE A 266 1.97 15.20 -6.98
N LEU A 267 2.32 16.14 -7.87
CA LEU A 267 2.61 15.88 -9.28
C LEU A 267 3.67 14.80 -9.50
N GLU A 268 4.68 14.77 -8.64
CA GLU A 268 5.82 13.86 -8.72
C GLU A 268 5.50 12.43 -8.23
N ILE A 269 4.33 12.20 -7.64
CA ILE A 269 3.90 10.91 -7.11
C ILE A 269 2.66 10.47 -7.87
N ALA A 270 2.78 9.38 -8.63
CA ALA A 270 1.64 8.80 -9.33
C ALA A 270 0.60 8.24 -8.35
N ASP A 271 -0.66 8.22 -8.78
CA ASP A 271 -1.70 7.43 -8.13
C ASP A 271 -1.30 5.95 -8.11
N HIS A 272 -1.62 5.23 -7.04
CA HIS A 272 -1.30 3.80 -6.94
C HIS A 272 -2.56 2.97 -6.78
N VAL A 273 -2.59 1.84 -7.47
CA VAL A 273 -3.57 0.77 -7.23
C VAL A 273 -2.86 -0.42 -6.60
N VAL A 274 -3.46 -0.93 -5.54
CA VAL A 274 -3.02 -2.15 -4.86
C VAL A 274 -4.15 -3.15 -4.89
N ARG A 275 -3.90 -4.31 -5.47
CA ARG A 275 -4.81 -5.45 -5.40
C ARG A 275 -4.18 -6.51 -4.51
N GLU A 276 -4.81 -6.77 -3.38
CA GLU A 276 -4.44 -7.88 -2.51
C GLU A 276 -4.88 -9.18 -3.19
N GLY A 277 -3.94 -10.10 -3.43
CA GLY A 277 -4.23 -11.28 -4.23
C GLY A 277 -3.01 -12.15 -4.47
N GLY A 278 -3.26 -13.37 -4.95
CA GLY A 278 -2.28 -14.44 -5.03
C GLY A 278 -2.32 -15.31 -3.78
N LEU A 279 -1.30 -15.18 -2.93
CA LEU A 279 -1.20 -15.85 -1.64
C LEU A 279 -1.59 -14.89 -0.50
N PRO A 280 -1.96 -15.41 0.69
CA PRO A 280 -2.16 -14.57 1.87
C PRO A 280 -0.95 -13.65 2.10
N GLY A 281 -1.21 -12.34 2.20
CA GLY A 281 -0.18 -11.33 2.46
C GLY A 281 0.58 -10.84 1.23
N THR A 282 0.25 -11.30 0.02
CA THR A 282 0.80 -10.75 -1.23
C THR A 282 -0.15 -9.74 -1.87
N ALA A 283 0.42 -8.78 -2.59
CA ALA A 283 -0.35 -7.82 -3.36
C ALA A 283 0.39 -7.48 -4.66
N GLU A 284 -0.39 -7.11 -5.66
CA GLU A 284 0.10 -6.49 -6.88
C GLU A 284 -0.10 -4.98 -6.76
N VAL A 285 0.97 -4.22 -7.03
CA VAL A 285 1.01 -2.76 -6.91
C VAL A 285 1.32 -2.17 -8.28
N TRP A 286 0.49 -1.24 -8.74
CA TRP A 286 0.67 -0.53 -10.00
C TRP A 286 0.60 0.98 -9.78
N ASP A 287 1.52 1.69 -10.43
CA ASP A 287 1.60 3.15 -10.50
C ASP A 287 1.48 3.68 -11.96
N SER A 288 1.44 2.76 -12.93
CA SER A 288 1.31 3.11 -14.34
C SER A 288 -0.12 3.57 -14.70
N PRO A 289 -0.27 4.52 -15.66
CA PRO A 289 -1.57 5.13 -15.93
C PRO A 289 -2.69 4.15 -16.30
N HIS A 290 -2.40 3.13 -17.11
CA HIS A 290 -3.43 2.23 -17.63
C HIS A 290 -4.12 1.40 -16.54
N PRO A 291 -3.41 0.62 -15.69
CA PRO A 291 -4.04 -0.05 -14.54
C PRO A 291 -4.79 0.91 -13.61
N VAL A 292 -4.18 2.06 -13.28
CA VAL A 292 -4.79 3.06 -12.39
C VAL A 292 -6.14 3.54 -12.93
N GLN A 293 -6.17 3.99 -14.18
CA GLN A 293 -7.39 4.48 -14.82
C GLN A 293 -8.45 3.38 -14.95
N THR A 294 -8.04 2.15 -15.26
CA THR A 294 -8.93 0.99 -15.36
C THR A 294 -9.66 0.76 -14.04
N TYR A 295 -8.92 0.60 -12.94
CA TYR A 295 -9.52 0.33 -11.64
C TYR A 295 -10.27 1.53 -11.07
N GLN A 296 -9.85 2.75 -11.37
CA GLN A 296 -10.62 3.94 -11.04
C GLN A 296 -12.00 3.91 -11.72
N GLY A 297 -12.05 3.63 -13.02
CA GLY A 297 -13.32 3.51 -13.75
C GLY A 297 -14.21 2.39 -13.22
N MET A 298 -13.62 1.24 -12.85
CA MET A 298 -14.36 0.13 -12.23
C MET A 298 -14.95 0.52 -10.87
N LEU A 299 -14.20 1.26 -10.04
CA LEU A 299 -14.69 1.82 -8.77
C LEU A 299 -15.80 2.84 -9.00
N ASP A 300 -15.66 3.73 -9.98
CA ASP A 300 -16.66 4.76 -10.31
C ASP A 300 -18.00 4.13 -10.70
N VAL A 301 -17.99 3.18 -11.64
CA VAL A 301 -19.19 2.46 -12.06
C VAL A 301 -19.78 1.64 -10.92
N SER A 302 -18.94 0.97 -10.13
CA SER A 302 -19.43 0.19 -8.97
C SER A 302 -20.12 1.09 -7.93
N CYS A 303 -19.58 2.27 -7.65
CA CYS A 303 -20.19 3.23 -6.72
C CYS A 303 -21.57 3.70 -7.20
N VAL A 304 -21.75 3.90 -8.51
CA VAL A 304 -23.05 4.27 -9.08
C VAL A 304 -24.10 3.17 -8.85
N MET A 305 -23.68 1.90 -8.84
CA MET A 305 -24.53 0.73 -8.63
C MET A 305 -24.74 0.36 -7.15
N ALA A 306 -24.04 1.02 -6.23
CA ALA A 306 -24.16 0.79 -4.79
C ALA A 306 -25.30 1.61 -4.18
N ILE A 307 -25.65 1.30 -2.93
CA ILE A 307 -26.56 2.10 -2.12
C ILE A 307 -25.97 3.51 -1.96
N ARG A 308 -26.81 4.53 -2.16
CA ARG A 308 -26.41 5.93 -1.97
C ARG A 308 -25.84 6.12 -0.57
N PRO A 309 -24.70 6.84 -0.41
CA PRO A 309 -24.07 7.06 0.89
C PRO A 309 -25.01 7.54 2.00
N ALA A 310 -25.98 8.38 1.67
CA ALA A 310 -26.95 8.92 2.62
C ALA A 310 -27.80 7.84 3.32
N ARG A 311 -27.98 6.68 2.70
CA ARG A 311 -28.75 5.53 3.22
C ARG A 311 -27.87 4.49 3.92
N THR A 312 -26.54 4.63 3.89
CA THR A 312 -25.63 3.66 4.51
C THR A 312 -25.87 3.51 6.01
N ARG A 313 -26.21 4.60 6.71
CA ARG A 313 -26.49 4.56 8.16
C ARG A 313 -27.72 3.72 8.51
N GLU A 314 -28.78 3.82 7.72
CA GLU A 314 -30.00 3.01 7.87
C GLU A 314 -29.67 1.53 7.71
N VAL A 315 -28.90 1.17 6.67
CA VAL A 315 -28.49 -0.22 6.45
C VAL A 315 -27.59 -0.74 7.58
N LEU A 316 -26.65 0.07 8.09
CA LEU A 316 -25.83 -0.33 9.23
C LEU A 316 -26.67 -0.55 10.50
N GLN A 317 -27.70 0.27 10.71
CA GLN A 317 -28.64 0.12 11.82
C GLN A 317 -29.47 -1.15 11.67
N ASP A 318 -30.04 -1.41 10.48
CA ASP A 318 -30.81 -2.62 10.19
C ASP A 318 -29.98 -3.89 10.41
N GLU A 319 -28.72 -3.91 9.97
CA GLU A 319 -27.82 -5.06 10.19
C GLU A 319 -27.45 -5.26 11.66
N TYR A 320 -27.33 -4.18 12.43
CA TYR A 320 -27.09 -4.26 13.87
C TYR A 320 -28.32 -4.81 14.59
N ASP A 321 -29.51 -4.25 14.31
CA ASP A 321 -30.76 -4.63 14.96
C ASP A 321 -31.15 -6.06 14.62
N ARG A 322 -30.93 -6.49 13.38
CA ARG A 322 -31.18 -7.88 12.96
C ARG A 322 -30.51 -8.93 13.85
N LYS A 323 -29.36 -8.60 14.46
CA LYS A 323 -28.58 -9.53 15.26
C LYS A 323 -28.69 -9.30 16.76
N TRP A 324 -28.96 -8.08 17.21
CA TRP A 324 -28.91 -7.71 18.64
C TRP A 324 -30.05 -6.85 19.18
N ALA A 325 -31.05 -6.48 18.36
CA ALA A 325 -32.30 -5.87 18.86
C ALA A 325 -33.37 -6.94 19.10
#